data_AF-A0A4W6C6V3-F1
#
_entry.id   AF-A0A4W6C6V3-F1
#
_cell.length_a   1.000
_cell.length_b   1.000
_cell.length_c   1.000
_cell.angle_alpha   90.00
_cell.angle_beta   90.00
_cell.angle_gamma   90.00
#
_symmetry.space_group_name_H-M   'P 1'
#
loop_
_entity.id
_entity.type
_entity.pdbx_description
1 polymer ?
#
loop_
_entity_poly.entity_id
_entity_poly.type
_entity_poly.pdbx_seq_one_letter_code
_entity_poly.pdbx_strand_id
1 'polypeptide(L)'
;MLTLKRPSKGTLLFFLCVLPLCLLNGGLTGFQRAGNATTCFNCSSSRDVTILLWYWPFGKSFSLEGDVCWDRYRIPRCRLVDQRSLFSSADVVVFHNRELVQGRQKLPLDLPRLQGQRWAWMSLEAPVYNGNLRQYANIFNMTITYRRDSDITVPYGELLPQETGEHLVEDIPLNKSSLVCWVVSNYRRQHKRSKVYHELNAAVPVKVYGRWTRAYLPSSALLPTISHCYFYLAFENTITKDYITEKLWRNAYQGGAVPVVMGPPLSNYEAVAPPNSFIHVDEFASVKDLGKHLQQLAEDKKRYSDYFTWKQHWKVKLYTDWRERLCKICLQYNSLPQHKVYSDLEAWVNGT
;
A
#
# COMPACT_ATOMS: atom_id res chain seq x y z
N MET A 1 47.85 -43.14 4.64
CA MET A 1 48.81 -44.12 5.22
C MET A 1 49.21 -43.58 6.60
N LEU A 2 49.11 -44.39 7.66
CA LEU A 2 49.41 -44.06 9.09
C LEU A 2 48.58 -42.89 9.68
N THR A 3 47.57 -43.01 10.55
CA THR A 3 47.30 -43.74 11.84
C THR A 3 47.78 -43.04 13.13
N LEU A 4 46.82 -42.41 13.83
CA LEU A 4 46.54 -42.49 15.28
C LEU A 4 47.69 -42.42 16.31
N LYS A 5 47.63 -41.43 17.22
CA LYS A 5 47.33 -41.66 18.66
C LYS A 5 47.02 -40.40 19.50
N ARG A 6 46.30 -40.63 20.61
CA ARG A 6 45.93 -39.80 21.79
C ARG A 6 46.09 -40.75 23.02
N PRO A 7 45.82 -40.39 24.30
CA PRO A 7 45.69 -39.09 25.00
C PRO A 7 46.48 -39.03 26.35
N SER A 8 46.41 -37.90 27.09
CA SER A 8 46.79 -37.67 28.51
C SER A 8 46.52 -36.18 28.85
N LYS A 9 46.23 -35.64 30.05
CA LYS A 9 45.66 -36.02 31.37
C LYS A 9 45.14 -34.69 32.03
N GLY A 10 44.39 -34.62 33.13
CA GLY A 10 43.80 -35.69 33.96
C GLY A 10 43.12 -35.28 35.29
N THR A 11 43.22 -34.03 35.77
CA THR A 11 42.76 -33.60 37.13
C THR A 11 41.97 -32.28 37.03
N LEU A 12 40.71 -32.05 37.48
CA LEU A 12 39.79 -32.62 38.49
C LEU A 12 39.76 -31.83 39.81
N LEU A 13 38.62 -31.21 40.13
CA LEU A 13 38.27 -30.69 41.46
C LEU A 13 36.73 -30.75 41.63
N PHE A 14 36.25 -30.98 42.86
CA PHE A 14 34.95 -31.63 43.10
C PHE A 14 33.82 -30.71 43.64
N PHE A 15 32.58 -31.21 43.52
CA PHE A 15 31.33 -30.60 44.01
C PHE A 15 31.16 -30.63 45.53
N LEU A 16 30.34 -29.69 46.03
CA LEU A 16 29.34 -29.85 47.12
C LEU A 16 28.43 -28.59 47.09
N CYS A 17 27.28 -28.55 46.40
CA CYS A 17 25.96 -29.15 46.73
C CYS A 17 25.29 -28.66 48.02
N VAL A 18 24.35 -27.71 47.90
CA VAL A 18 23.13 -27.57 48.72
C VAL A 18 21.97 -27.17 47.79
N LEU A 19 20.75 -27.66 48.05
CA LEU A 19 19.49 -27.41 47.32
C LEU A 19 18.47 -26.72 48.25
N PRO A 20 17.50 -25.93 47.74
CA PRO A 20 16.22 -26.48 47.25
C PRO A 20 15.85 -25.97 45.83
N LEU A 21 15.16 -26.68 44.92
CA LEU A 21 14.03 -27.63 44.97
C LEU A 21 12.63 -26.95 44.93
N CYS A 22 12.21 -26.57 43.71
CA CYS A 22 10.82 -26.42 43.22
C CYS A 22 10.88 -26.09 41.70
N LEU A 23 10.91 -27.06 40.77
CA LEU A 23 9.82 -27.92 40.26
C LEU A 23 9.11 -27.38 38.99
N LEU A 24 9.45 -28.05 37.87
CA LEU A 24 8.63 -28.36 36.69
C LEU A 24 8.38 -27.32 35.57
N ASN A 25 8.60 -27.82 34.35
CA ASN A 25 8.11 -27.40 33.02
C ASN A 25 8.57 -26.02 32.48
N GLY A 26 9.01 -25.86 31.23
CA GLY A 26 9.32 -26.86 30.19
C GLY A 26 9.06 -26.33 28.77
N GLY A 27 10.03 -26.47 27.85
CA GLY A 27 9.81 -26.32 26.41
C GLY A 27 10.37 -25.06 25.72
N LEU A 28 11.42 -25.30 24.91
CA LEU A 28 11.59 -24.83 23.52
C LEU A 28 11.22 -23.38 23.12
N THR A 29 12.27 -22.58 22.85
CA THR A 29 12.42 -21.72 21.65
C THR A 29 11.16 -21.03 21.09
N GLY A 30 10.80 -19.88 21.64
CA GLY A 30 9.77 -19.01 21.08
C GLY A 30 10.27 -18.18 19.89
N PHE A 31 9.89 -18.56 18.66
CA PHE A 31 9.90 -17.65 17.51
C PHE A 31 8.96 -16.47 17.80
N GLN A 32 9.44 -15.23 17.75
CA GLN A 32 8.57 -14.06 17.85
C GLN A 32 7.72 -13.91 16.59
N ARG A 33 6.53 -14.53 16.60
CA ARG A 33 5.48 -14.28 15.62
C ARG A 33 5.13 -12.79 15.64
N ALA A 34 5.20 -12.14 14.49
CA ALA A 34 4.60 -10.82 14.33
C ALA A 34 3.13 -10.88 14.74
N GLY A 35 2.66 -9.90 15.51
CA GLY A 35 1.30 -9.90 16.04
C GLY A 35 0.29 -9.90 14.90
N ASN A 36 -0.65 -10.86 14.91
CA ASN A 36 -1.78 -10.85 14.00
C ASN A 36 -2.50 -9.51 14.13
N ALA A 37 -2.75 -8.84 13.00
CA ALA A 37 -3.66 -7.71 12.95
C ALA A 37 -5.09 -8.22 13.19
N THR A 38 -5.51 -8.27 14.45
CA THR A 38 -6.86 -8.71 14.83
C THR A 38 -7.88 -7.78 14.19
N THR A 39 -8.55 -8.25 13.13
CA THR A 39 -9.65 -7.56 12.49
C THR A 39 -10.73 -7.31 13.53
N CYS A 40 -10.93 -6.04 13.90
CA CYS A 40 -11.78 -5.69 15.03
C CYS A 40 -13.26 -5.71 14.60
N PHE A 41 -13.80 -6.91 14.45
CA PHE A 41 -15.18 -7.20 14.02
C PHE A 41 -16.29 -6.57 14.90
N ASN A 42 -15.94 -5.89 16.00
CA ASN A 42 -16.89 -5.21 16.88
C ASN A 42 -16.50 -3.75 17.20
N CYS A 43 -15.62 -3.11 16.41
CA CYS A 43 -15.32 -1.67 16.52
C CYS A 43 -16.39 -0.77 15.86
N SER A 44 -17.67 -1.13 15.96
CA SER A 44 -18.75 -0.22 15.56
C SER A 44 -18.73 1.01 16.48
N SER A 45 -18.77 2.23 15.94
CA SER A 45 -19.03 3.40 16.79
C SER A 45 -20.33 3.20 17.55
N SER A 46 -20.36 3.52 18.84
CA SER A 46 -21.55 3.37 19.71
C SER A 46 -22.68 4.36 19.37
N ARG A 47 -22.39 5.34 18.50
CA ARG A 47 -23.30 6.35 17.99
C ARG A 47 -23.18 6.43 16.46
N ASP A 48 -24.11 7.13 15.83
CA ASP A 48 -23.95 7.49 14.42
C ASP A 48 -22.84 8.54 14.26
N VAL A 49 -22.07 8.41 13.17
CA VAL A 49 -20.98 9.32 12.80
C VAL A 49 -21.30 9.97 11.45
N THR A 50 -21.41 11.29 11.42
CA THR A 50 -21.66 12.07 10.19
C THR A 50 -20.37 12.61 9.61
N ILE A 51 -20.05 12.21 8.37
CA ILE A 51 -18.88 12.62 7.61
C ILE A 51 -19.32 13.61 6.53
N LEU A 52 -18.86 14.85 6.60
CA LEU A 52 -19.02 15.85 5.54
C LEU A 52 -17.78 15.90 4.65
N LEU A 53 -17.91 15.48 3.39
CA LEU A 53 -16.92 15.76 2.36
C LEU A 53 -17.09 17.21 1.88
N TRP A 54 -16.12 18.09 2.15
CA TRP A 54 -16.27 19.51 1.85
C TRP A 54 -16.30 19.81 0.33
N TYR A 55 -15.48 19.09 -0.44
CA TYR A 55 -15.44 19.10 -1.92
C TYR A 55 -15.04 17.72 -2.44
N TRP A 56 -15.56 17.34 -3.62
CA TRP A 56 -15.24 16.08 -4.27
C TRP A 56 -13.84 16.05 -4.90
N PRO A 57 -13.01 15.02 -4.61
CA PRO A 57 -11.68 14.86 -5.20
C PRO A 57 -11.68 14.94 -6.73
N PHE A 58 -10.76 15.74 -7.27
CA PHE A 58 -10.61 15.99 -8.70
C PHE A 58 -11.86 16.53 -9.41
N GLY A 59 -12.85 17.04 -8.66
CA GLY A 59 -14.12 17.54 -9.19
C GLY A 59 -15.10 16.46 -9.65
N LYS A 60 -14.86 15.18 -9.34
CA LYS A 60 -15.77 14.08 -9.70
C LYS A 60 -16.69 13.72 -8.53
N SER A 61 -17.94 14.16 -8.60
CA SER A 61 -18.99 13.78 -7.66
C SER A 61 -19.57 12.38 -7.94
N PHE A 62 -20.23 11.82 -6.92
CA PHE A 62 -20.95 10.56 -6.95
C PHE A 62 -22.23 10.71 -6.10
N SER A 63 -23.30 9.99 -6.41
CA SER A 63 -24.51 10.04 -5.56
C SER A 63 -24.22 9.52 -4.14
N LEU A 64 -24.76 10.25 -3.16
CA LEU A 64 -24.83 9.96 -1.72
C LEU A 64 -26.29 9.77 -1.25
N GLU A 65 -27.18 9.39 -2.18
CA GLU A 65 -28.55 9.01 -1.87
C GLU A 65 -28.60 7.63 -1.17
N GLY A 66 -29.50 7.48 -0.19
CA GLY A 66 -29.57 6.31 0.69
C GLY A 66 -28.48 6.30 1.78
N ASP A 67 -28.28 5.15 2.43
CA ASP A 67 -27.11 4.94 3.29
C ASP A 67 -26.01 4.28 2.45
N VAL A 68 -25.27 5.11 1.70
CA VAL A 68 -24.16 4.65 0.85
C VAL A 68 -23.12 3.82 1.61
N CYS A 69 -22.94 4.02 2.92
CA CYS A 69 -21.96 3.27 3.70
C CYS A 69 -22.47 1.88 4.08
N TRP A 70 -23.74 1.76 4.46
CA TRP A 70 -24.40 0.49 4.71
C TRP A 70 -24.68 -0.28 3.42
N ASP A 71 -25.34 0.35 2.44
CA ASP A 71 -25.89 -0.29 1.25
C ASP A 71 -24.82 -0.84 0.32
N ARG A 72 -23.65 -0.17 0.24
CA ARG A 72 -22.55 -0.56 -0.66
C ARG A 72 -21.39 -1.26 0.04
N TYR A 73 -21.11 -0.92 1.31
CA TYR A 73 -19.91 -1.36 2.01
C TYR A 73 -20.18 -2.06 3.35
N ARG A 74 -21.46 -2.18 3.76
CA ARG A 74 -21.90 -2.78 5.03
C ARG A 74 -21.24 -2.17 6.27
N ILE A 75 -20.92 -0.87 6.21
CA ILE A 75 -20.40 -0.09 7.34
C ILE A 75 -21.59 0.59 8.04
N PRO A 76 -22.06 0.09 9.21
CA PRO A 76 -23.23 0.63 9.89
C PRO A 76 -22.93 1.96 10.59
N ARG A 77 -23.99 2.71 10.94
CA ARG A 77 -23.94 3.93 11.77
C ARG A 77 -23.00 5.01 11.21
N CYS A 78 -22.97 5.13 9.88
CA CYS A 78 -21.97 5.91 9.14
C CYS A 78 -22.61 6.75 8.03
N ARG A 79 -22.85 8.03 8.30
CA ARG A 79 -23.58 8.92 7.39
C ARG A 79 -22.62 9.78 6.57
N LEU A 80 -22.40 9.43 5.31
CA LEU A 80 -21.59 10.22 4.37
C LEU A 80 -22.45 11.27 3.63
N VAL A 81 -22.06 12.55 3.69
CA VAL A 81 -22.73 13.68 3.03
C VAL A 81 -21.72 14.64 2.37
N ASP A 82 -22.16 15.42 1.39
CA ASP A 82 -21.41 16.51 0.74
C ASP A 82 -22.13 17.87 0.83
N GLN A 83 -23.28 17.92 1.51
CA GLN A 83 -24.08 19.13 1.71
C GLN A 83 -23.44 20.04 2.75
N ARG A 84 -22.82 21.13 2.31
CA ARG A 84 -22.11 22.10 3.17
C ARG A 84 -22.99 22.77 4.24
N SER A 85 -24.32 22.75 4.10
CA SER A 85 -25.29 23.14 5.12
C SER A 85 -25.21 22.28 6.40
N LEU A 86 -24.72 21.04 6.31
CA LEU A 86 -24.52 20.12 7.42
C LEU A 86 -23.17 20.33 8.14
N PHE A 87 -22.45 21.42 7.85
CA PHE A 87 -21.17 21.74 8.51
C PHE A 87 -21.29 21.81 10.04
N SER A 88 -22.37 22.40 10.56
CA SER A 88 -22.63 22.52 12.00
C SER A 88 -23.18 21.24 12.65
N SER A 89 -23.38 20.16 11.89
CA SER A 89 -23.86 18.86 12.40
C SER A 89 -22.95 17.67 12.06
N ALA A 90 -21.84 17.90 11.35
CA ALA A 90 -20.87 16.87 11.01
C ALA A 90 -19.86 16.60 12.13
N ASP A 91 -19.56 15.32 12.37
CA ASP A 91 -18.53 14.87 13.31
C ASP A 91 -17.11 14.97 12.72
N VAL A 92 -17.02 14.72 11.42
CA VAL A 92 -15.78 14.79 10.64
C VAL A 92 -16.03 15.60 9.38
N VAL A 93 -15.20 16.62 9.14
CA VAL A 93 -15.19 17.36 7.86
C VAL A 93 -13.90 17.01 7.11
N VAL A 94 -14.04 16.50 5.89
CA VAL A 94 -12.93 15.96 5.08
C VAL A 94 -12.55 16.93 3.96
N PHE A 95 -11.25 17.21 3.85
CA PHE A 95 -10.68 18.14 2.90
C PHE A 95 -9.64 17.41 2.02
N HIS A 96 -9.90 17.32 0.71
CA HIS A 96 -8.94 16.70 -0.20
C HIS A 96 -7.85 17.70 -0.59
N ASN A 97 -6.59 17.33 -0.37
CA ASN A 97 -5.47 18.25 -0.51
C ASN A 97 -5.29 18.80 -1.93
N ARG A 98 -5.72 18.05 -2.97
CA ARG A 98 -5.55 18.49 -4.35
C ARG A 98 -6.32 19.77 -4.66
N GLU A 99 -7.58 19.85 -4.21
CA GLU A 99 -8.44 21.00 -4.44
C GLU A 99 -8.02 22.20 -3.58
N LEU A 100 -7.48 21.97 -2.37
CA LEU A 100 -6.85 23.00 -1.53
C LEU A 100 -5.61 23.61 -2.22
N VAL A 101 -4.65 22.78 -2.63
CA VAL A 101 -3.39 23.22 -3.28
C VAL A 101 -3.64 23.89 -4.64
N GLN A 102 -4.73 23.52 -5.32
CA GLN A 102 -5.15 24.17 -6.57
C GLN A 102 -6.04 25.42 -6.36
N GLY A 103 -6.30 25.85 -5.11
CA GLY A 103 -7.15 27.01 -4.80
C GLY A 103 -8.63 26.85 -5.19
N ARG A 104 -9.05 25.64 -5.57
CA ARG A 104 -10.44 25.29 -5.94
C ARG A 104 -11.35 25.16 -4.73
N GLN A 105 -10.74 24.92 -3.57
CA GLN A 105 -11.37 24.75 -2.27
C GLN A 105 -10.71 25.68 -1.26
N LYS A 106 -11.50 26.27 -0.37
CA LYS A 106 -11.02 26.98 0.82
C LYS A 106 -11.54 26.27 2.07
N LEU A 107 -10.77 26.39 3.15
CA LEU A 107 -11.20 26.03 4.50
C LEU A 107 -12.26 27.04 4.98
N PRO A 108 -13.38 26.61 5.60
CA PRO A 108 -14.38 27.49 6.17
C PRO A 108 -13.92 28.03 7.54
N LEU A 109 -12.88 28.85 7.54
CA LEU A 109 -12.32 29.48 8.75
C LEU A 109 -13.22 30.62 9.28
N ASP A 110 -14.18 31.04 8.46
CA ASP A 110 -15.27 31.97 8.75
C ASP A 110 -16.45 31.32 9.51
N LEU A 111 -16.56 30.00 9.51
CA LEU A 111 -17.65 29.28 10.19
C LEU A 111 -17.23 28.81 11.59
N PRO A 112 -18.12 28.92 12.60
CA PRO A 112 -17.82 28.45 13.95
C PRO A 112 -17.73 26.92 13.97
N ARG A 113 -16.52 26.41 14.14
CA ARG A 113 -16.25 24.97 14.27
C ARG A 113 -16.66 24.47 15.65
N LEU A 114 -17.59 23.52 15.71
CA LEU A 114 -18.07 22.95 16.98
C LEU A 114 -16.99 22.20 17.76
N GLN A 115 -17.10 22.25 19.08
CA GLN A 115 -16.30 21.43 20.00
C GLN A 115 -16.54 19.94 19.70
N GLY A 116 -15.45 19.17 19.53
CA GLY A 116 -15.51 17.75 19.19
C GLY A 116 -15.58 17.43 17.69
N GLN A 117 -15.96 18.38 16.83
CA GLN A 117 -15.84 18.20 15.37
C GLN A 117 -14.36 18.08 14.97
N ARG A 118 -14.03 17.04 14.21
CA ARG A 118 -12.68 16.78 13.71
C ARG A 118 -12.55 17.22 12.25
N TRP A 119 -11.43 17.84 11.89
CA TRP A 119 -11.11 18.14 10.49
C TRP A 119 -10.04 17.16 10.00
N ALA A 120 -10.29 16.55 8.84
CA ALA A 120 -9.46 15.51 8.26
C ALA A 120 -8.81 15.98 6.95
N TRP A 121 -7.48 15.90 6.90
CA TRP A 121 -6.70 16.13 5.69
C TRP A 121 -6.59 14.82 4.91
N MET A 122 -7.05 14.80 3.66
CA MET A 122 -7.02 13.62 2.80
C MET A 122 -6.09 13.84 1.60
N SER A 123 -5.11 12.98 1.42
CA SER A 123 -4.32 12.92 0.20
C SER A 123 -3.78 11.53 -0.06
N LEU A 124 -3.82 11.12 -1.33
CA LEU A 124 -3.10 9.94 -1.82
C LEU A 124 -1.90 10.30 -2.69
N GLU A 125 -1.56 11.58 -2.81
CA GLU A 125 -0.39 12.04 -3.55
C GLU A 125 0.88 11.95 -2.68
N ALA A 126 2.02 11.64 -3.31
CA ALA A 126 3.33 11.65 -2.63
C ALA A 126 3.70 13.07 -2.13
N PRO A 127 4.52 13.20 -1.06
CA PRO A 127 4.81 14.48 -0.37
C PRO A 127 5.14 15.66 -1.31
N VAL A 128 6.00 15.42 -2.31
CA VAL A 128 6.44 16.44 -3.30
C VAL A 128 5.31 17.03 -4.17
N TYR A 129 4.11 16.45 -4.15
CA TYR A 129 2.93 16.92 -4.87
C TYR A 129 1.86 17.52 -3.95
N ASN A 130 2.08 17.54 -2.64
CA ASN A 130 1.13 18.06 -1.64
C ASN A 130 1.25 19.57 -1.36
N GLY A 131 2.18 20.27 -2.01
CA GLY A 131 2.37 21.72 -1.86
C GLY A 131 2.99 22.13 -0.52
N ASN A 132 2.89 23.41 -0.18
CA ASN A 132 3.26 23.92 1.15
C ASN A 132 2.15 23.55 2.14
N LEU A 133 2.49 22.78 3.18
CA LEU A 133 1.54 22.32 4.20
C LEU A 133 1.66 23.08 5.53
N ARG A 134 2.69 23.94 5.69
CA ARG A 134 2.91 24.76 6.92
C ARG A 134 1.74 25.70 7.22
N GLN A 135 1.07 26.19 6.17
CA GLN A 135 -0.16 26.99 6.26
C GLN A 135 -1.34 26.25 6.93
N TYR A 136 -1.24 24.94 7.15
CA TYR A 136 -2.25 24.12 7.82
C TYR A 136 -1.82 23.61 9.21
N ALA A 137 -0.73 24.16 9.75
CA ALA A 137 -0.30 23.95 11.13
C ALA A 137 -1.44 24.21 12.12
N ASN A 138 -1.67 23.27 13.03
CA ASN A 138 -2.72 23.30 14.05
C ASN A 138 -4.18 23.30 13.53
N ILE A 139 -4.44 23.03 12.25
CA ILE A 139 -5.81 22.99 11.69
C ILE A 139 -6.43 21.59 11.75
N PHE A 140 -5.69 20.59 11.28
CA PHE A 140 -6.21 19.22 11.06
C PHE A 140 -5.94 18.31 12.26
N ASN A 141 -6.86 17.38 12.51
CA ASN A 141 -6.81 16.42 13.61
C ASN A 141 -6.54 14.99 13.13
N MET A 142 -6.89 14.72 11.87
CA MET A 142 -6.88 13.40 11.26
C MET A 142 -6.21 13.46 9.88
N THR A 143 -5.49 12.41 9.54
CA THR A 143 -4.86 12.18 8.24
C THR A 143 -5.49 10.97 7.54
N ILE A 144 -5.84 11.12 6.26
CA ILE A 144 -6.44 10.05 5.44
C ILE A 144 -5.54 9.82 4.23
N THR A 145 -4.71 8.78 4.27
CA THR A 145 -3.63 8.57 3.28
C THR A 145 -3.34 7.10 2.99
N TYR A 146 -2.47 6.81 2.02
CA TYR A 146 -1.95 5.45 1.77
C TYR A 146 -0.99 4.95 2.87
N ARG A 147 -0.45 5.83 3.72
CA ARG A 147 0.52 5.43 4.75
C ARG A 147 -0.15 4.68 5.89
N ARG A 148 0.50 3.62 6.36
CA ARG A 148 0.00 2.73 7.44
C ARG A 148 0.07 3.36 8.82
N ASP A 149 0.67 4.55 8.94
CA ASP A 149 0.74 5.38 10.15
C ASP A 149 -0.12 6.65 10.06
N SER A 150 -1.10 6.68 9.14
CA SER A 150 -2.14 7.72 9.08
C SER A 150 -3.39 7.31 9.83
N ASP A 151 -4.12 8.29 10.38
CA ASP A 151 -5.30 8.06 11.23
C ASP A 151 -6.34 7.15 10.56
N ILE A 152 -6.56 7.35 9.26
CA ILE A 152 -7.41 6.50 8.42
C ILE A 152 -6.59 6.03 7.22
N THR A 153 -6.13 4.78 7.28
CA THR A 153 -5.29 4.19 6.22
C THR A 153 -6.14 3.74 5.03
N VAL A 154 -5.86 4.32 3.86
CA VAL A 154 -6.54 4.12 2.58
C VAL A 154 -5.51 3.78 1.50
N PRO A 155 -5.14 2.49 1.35
CA PRO A 155 -4.20 2.06 0.32
C PRO A 155 -4.86 2.08 -1.07
N TYR A 156 -4.07 1.99 -2.13
CA TYR A 156 -4.60 1.88 -3.51
C TYR A 156 -5.27 0.52 -3.77
N GLY A 157 -4.79 -0.53 -3.08
CA GLY A 157 -5.36 -1.87 -3.06
C GLY A 157 -4.81 -2.66 -1.87
N GLU A 158 -5.35 -3.86 -1.69
CA GLU A 158 -4.93 -4.81 -0.65
C GLU A 158 -5.16 -6.25 -1.15
N LEU A 159 -4.58 -7.22 -0.44
CA LEU A 159 -4.95 -8.63 -0.59
C LEU A 159 -6.02 -9.00 0.43
N LEU A 160 -7.12 -9.57 -0.04
CA LEU A 160 -8.10 -10.26 0.80
C LEU A 160 -7.92 -11.77 0.65
N PRO A 161 -8.14 -12.58 1.70
CA PRO A 161 -8.19 -14.04 1.56
C PRO A 161 -9.16 -14.45 0.45
N GLN A 162 -8.77 -15.46 -0.33
CA GLN A 162 -9.68 -16.13 -1.26
C GLN A 162 -10.46 -17.20 -0.50
N GLU A 163 -11.78 -17.24 -0.70
CA GLU A 163 -12.62 -18.29 -0.11
C GLU A 163 -12.45 -19.59 -0.93
N THR A 164 -12.37 -20.72 -0.22
CA THR A 164 -12.02 -22.02 -0.80
C THR A 164 -13.13 -22.55 -1.70
N GLY A 165 -13.07 -22.18 -2.98
CA GLY A 165 -13.97 -22.66 -4.03
C GLY A 165 -14.17 -21.69 -5.20
N GLU A 166 -13.94 -20.39 -5.03
CA GLU A 166 -14.37 -19.38 -6.03
C GLU A 166 -13.66 -19.48 -7.39
N HIS A 167 -12.33 -19.69 -7.41
CA HIS A 167 -11.57 -19.84 -8.66
C HIS A 167 -10.35 -20.75 -8.45
N LEU A 168 -10.46 -22.02 -8.85
CA LEU A 168 -9.31 -22.88 -9.07
C LEU A 168 -8.68 -22.51 -10.42
N VAL A 169 -7.51 -21.86 -10.36
CA VAL A 169 -6.68 -21.47 -11.51
C VAL A 169 -7.36 -20.50 -12.48
N GLU A 170 -7.11 -19.20 -12.29
CA GLU A 170 -6.91 -18.34 -13.48
C GLU A 170 -5.71 -18.92 -14.24
N ASP A 171 -5.90 -19.33 -15.50
CA ASP A 171 -4.78 -19.74 -16.36
C ASP A 171 -3.74 -18.62 -16.39
N ILE A 172 -2.55 -18.87 -15.81
CA ILE A 172 -1.41 -17.97 -15.91
C ILE A 172 -1.12 -17.82 -17.42
N PRO A 173 -1.23 -16.63 -18.03
CA PRO A 173 -1.16 -16.52 -19.49
C PRO A 173 0.27 -16.77 -20.01
N LEU A 174 0.66 -18.04 -20.16
CA LEU A 174 1.99 -18.46 -20.63
C LEU A 174 2.29 -18.00 -22.07
N ASN A 175 1.27 -17.57 -22.81
CA ASN A 175 1.37 -16.92 -24.12
C ASN A 175 1.79 -15.44 -23.99
N LYS A 176 2.93 -15.22 -23.34
CA LYS A 176 3.62 -13.93 -23.23
C LYS A 176 4.40 -13.64 -24.51
N SER A 177 4.28 -12.43 -25.04
CA SER A 177 4.92 -11.98 -26.28
C SER A 177 5.88 -10.80 -26.10
N SER A 178 5.95 -10.23 -24.89
CA SER A 178 6.89 -9.15 -24.53
C SER A 178 7.59 -9.49 -23.22
N LEU A 179 8.91 -9.31 -23.14
CA LEU A 179 9.67 -9.60 -21.92
C LEU A 179 9.32 -8.61 -20.81
N VAL A 180 9.60 -7.32 -21.02
CA VAL A 180 9.29 -6.26 -20.05
C VAL A 180 8.38 -5.22 -20.70
N CYS A 181 7.37 -4.75 -19.96
CA CYS A 181 6.49 -3.66 -20.38
C CYS A 181 6.46 -2.53 -19.34
N TRP A 182 6.35 -1.29 -19.81
CA TRP A 182 6.20 -0.11 -18.96
C TRP A 182 5.14 0.82 -19.51
N VAL A 183 4.17 1.22 -18.67
CA VAL A 183 3.14 2.20 -19.04
C VAL A 183 3.35 3.45 -18.18
N VAL A 184 3.74 4.56 -18.80
CA VAL A 184 4.19 5.77 -18.09
C VAL A 184 3.57 7.07 -18.64
N SER A 185 2.81 7.75 -17.79
CA SER A 185 2.16 9.03 -18.08
C SER A 185 3.03 10.25 -17.71
N ASN A 186 3.72 10.18 -16.56
CA ASN A 186 4.57 11.25 -16.00
C ASN A 186 6.06 10.88 -16.13
N TYR A 187 6.55 10.78 -17.36
CA TYR A 187 7.98 10.59 -17.64
C TYR A 187 8.74 11.90 -17.48
N ARG A 188 9.88 11.89 -16.78
CA ARG A 188 10.86 12.98 -16.73
C ARG A 188 12.26 12.37 -16.61
N ARG A 189 13.19 12.78 -17.48
CA ARG A 189 14.53 12.16 -17.64
C ARG A 189 15.34 12.06 -16.34
N GLN A 190 15.12 12.94 -15.38
CA GLN A 190 15.85 13.02 -14.11
C GLN A 190 15.38 12.06 -13.00
N HIS A 191 14.17 11.47 -13.08
CA HIS A 191 13.64 10.59 -12.02
C HIS A 191 14.43 9.26 -11.92
N LYS A 192 14.64 8.68 -10.71
CA LYS A 192 15.34 7.37 -10.53
C LYS A 192 14.76 6.30 -11.47
N ARG A 193 13.43 6.20 -11.55
CA ARG A 193 12.74 5.26 -12.45
C ARG A 193 13.10 5.40 -13.92
N SER A 194 13.37 6.62 -14.38
CA SER A 194 13.74 6.87 -15.78
C SER A 194 15.20 6.53 -16.04
N LYS A 195 16.11 6.71 -15.07
CA LYS A 195 17.50 6.24 -15.17
C LYS A 195 17.58 4.71 -15.24
N VAL A 196 16.97 4.03 -14.27
CA VAL A 196 16.92 2.55 -14.23
C VAL A 196 16.18 1.97 -15.43
N TYR A 197 15.15 2.64 -15.96
CA TYR A 197 14.56 2.26 -17.26
C TYR A 197 15.60 2.29 -18.40
N HIS A 198 16.39 3.36 -18.54
CA HIS A 198 17.38 3.46 -19.62
C HIS A 198 18.49 2.41 -19.49
N GLU A 199 18.95 2.15 -18.26
CA GLU A 199 19.93 1.10 -17.96
C GLU A 199 19.37 -0.30 -18.24
N LEU A 200 18.12 -0.58 -17.84
CA LEU A 200 17.46 -1.87 -18.08
C LEU A 200 17.19 -2.09 -19.58
N ASN A 201 16.74 -1.06 -20.30
CA ASN A 201 16.46 -1.11 -21.73
C ASN A 201 17.74 -1.23 -22.59
N ALA A 202 18.92 -1.00 -22.01
CA ALA A 202 20.20 -1.32 -22.63
C ALA A 202 20.65 -2.78 -22.41
N ALA A 203 20.00 -3.50 -21.47
CA ALA A 203 20.29 -4.90 -21.15
C ALA A 203 19.24 -5.88 -21.72
N VAL A 204 17.95 -5.49 -21.71
CA VAL A 204 16.81 -6.30 -22.17
C VAL A 204 15.74 -5.45 -22.85
N PRO A 205 14.94 -5.99 -23.79
CA PRO A 205 13.91 -5.22 -24.48
C PRO A 205 12.75 -4.80 -23.55
N VAL A 206 12.56 -3.48 -23.37
CA VAL A 206 11.43 -2.91 -22.61
C VAL A 206 10.46 -2.19 -23.54
N LYS A 207 9.21 -2.66 -23.59
CA LYS A 207 8.14 -2.08 -24.42
C LYS A 207 7.43 -0.94 -23.68
N VAL A 208 7.62 0.31 -24.14
CA VAL A 208 7.15 1.50 -23.42
C VAL A 208 5.94 2.17 -24.07
N TYR A 209 4.88 2.30 -23.28
CA TYR A 209 3.62 2.93 -23.64
C TYR A 209 3.39 4.23 -22.85
N GLY A 210 2.69 5.18 -23.46
CA GLY A 210 2.26 6.43 -22.85
C GLY A 210 2.49 7.66 -23.71
N ARG A 211 2.22 8.84 -23.14
CA ARG A 211 2.29 10.13 -23.85
C ARG A 211 3.69 10.45 -24.37
N TRP A 212 4.74 10.03 -23.66
CA TRP A 212 6.12 10.31 -24.02
C TRP A 212 6.55 9.59 -25.31
N THR A 213 6.20 8.31 -25.46
CA THR A 213 6.53 7.50 -26.66
C THR A 213 5.50 7.62 -27.78
N ARG A 214 4.45 8.43 -27.60
CA ARG A 214 3.25 8.51 -28.46
C ARG A 214 2.46 7.19 -28.61
N ALA A 215 2.89 6.09 -27.99
CA ALA A 215 2.18 4.82 -27.92
C ALA A 215 1.11 4.87 -26.81
N TYR A 216 0.05 5.64 -27.03
CA TYR A 216 -1.07 5.78 -26.10
C TYR A 216 -1.83 4.46 -25.93
N LEU A 217 -2.28 4.17 -24.71
CA LEU A 217 -3.22 3.07 -24.42
C LEU A 217 -4.52 3.65 -23.85
N PRO A 218 -5.70 3.29 -24.38
CA PRO A 218 -6.97 3.54 -23.70
C PRO A 218 -7.10 2.68 -22.44
N SER A 219 -7.89 3.12 -21.47
CA SER A 219 -8.03 2.46 -20.15
C SER A 219 -8.47 0.98 -20.25
N SER A 220 -9.27 0.65 -21.26
CA SER A 220 -9.73 -0.70 -21.59
C SER A 220 -8.60 -1.62 -22.07
N ALA A 221 -7.65 -1.10 -22.86
CA ALA A 221 -6.53 -1.88 -23.39
C ALA A 221 -5.39 -2.07 -22.38
N LEU A 222 -5.40 -1.38 -21.24
CA LEU A 222 -4.28 -1.35 -20.29
C LEU A 222 -3.96 -2.75 -19.72
N LEU A 223 -4.95 -3.45 -19.16
CA LEU A 223 -4.71 -4.79 -18.59
C LEU A 223 -4.47 -5.86 -19.68
N PRO A 224 -5.23 -5.90 -20.80
CA PRO A 224 -4.92 -6.79 -21.93
C PRO A 224 -3.53 -6.55 -22.55
N THR A 225 -3.01 -5.32 -22.52
CA THR A 225 -1.63 -5.06 -22.98
C THR A 225 -0.60 -5.66 -22.02
N ILE A 226 -0.85 -5.60 -20.71
CA ILE A 226 0.08 -6.10 -19.69
C ILE A 226 0.03 -7.63 -19.58
N SER A 227 -1.10 -8.27 -19.86
CA SER A 227 -1.22 -9.74 -19.81
C SER A 227 -0.35 -10.47 -20.84
N HIS A 228 0.02 -9.80 -21.93
CA HIS A 228 1.01 -10.29 -22.90
C HIS A 228 2.49 -10.08 -22.47
N CYS A 229 2.76 -9.48 -21.32
CA CYS A 229 4.10 -9.20 -20.81
C CYS A 229 4.50 -10.17 -19.70
N TYR A 230 5.72 -10.71 -19.70
CA TYR A 230 6.23 -11.47 -18.54
C TYR A 230 6.33 -10.54 -17.32
N PHE A 231 6.94 -9.36 -17.51
CA PHE A 231 7.21 -8.39 -16.46
C PHE A 231 6.56 -7.04 -16.72
N TYR A 232 6.07 -6.40 -15.67
CA TYR A 232 5.59 -5.02 -15.70
C TYR A 232 6.41 -4.14 -14.76
N LEU A 233 6.96 -3.04 -15.26
CA LEU A 233 7.71 -2.06 -14.46
C LEU A 233 6.74 -1.23 -13.61
N ALA A 234 6.46 -1.71 -12.39
CA ALA A 234 5.64 -1.06 -11.39
C ALA A 234 6.40 0.06 -10.66
N PHE A 235 6.98 0.99 -11.43
CA PHE A 235 7.88 2.02 -10.94
C PHE A 235 7.13 3.31 -10.54
N GLU A 236 7.14 3.61 -9.25
CA GLU A 236 6.55 4.82 -8.66
C GLU A 236 7.31 6.09 -9.04
N ASN A 237 6.60 7.22 -9.05
CA ASN A 237 7.17 8.54 -9.39
C ASN A 237 8.11 9.08 -8.30
N THR A 238 7.95 8.64 -7.05
CA THR A 238 8.82 8.96 -5.90
C THR A 238 9.21 7.72 -5.11
N ILE A 239 10.34 7.79 -4.41
CA ILE A 239 10.66 6.91 -3.29
C ILE A 239 10.01 7.54 -2.06
N THR A 240 9.04 6.86 -1.45
CA THR A 240 8.27 7.39 -0.32
C THR A 240 7.70 6.23 0.48
N LYS A 241 7.84 6.26 1.82
CA LYS A 241 7.30 5.26 2.76
C LYS A 241 5.86 4.88 2.40
N ASP A 242 5.58 3.58 2.32
CA ASP A 242 4.28 2.98 2.03
C ASP A 242 3.62 3.38 0.68
N TYR A 243 4.27 4.16 -0.19
CA TYR A 243 3.68 4.63 -1.43
C TYR A 243 3.67 3.53 -2.51
N ILE A 244 2.67 2.65 -2.43
CA ILE A 244 2.48 1.50 -3.33
C ILE A 244 1.10 1.62 -3.99
N THR A 245 1.10 1.92 -5.28
CA THR A 245 -0.07 2.49 -5.98
C THR A 245 -0.76 1.49 -6.93
N GLU A 246 -1.63 1.99 -7.83
CA GLU A 246 -2.27 1.19 -8.90
C GLU A 246 -1.27 0.40 -9.76
N LYS A 247 0.02 0.79 -9.78
CA LYS A 247 1.08 0.14 -10.55
C LYS A 247 1.32 -1.31 -10.12
N LEU A 248 1.28 -1.58 -8.81
CA LEU A 248 1.32 -2.95 -8.28
C LEU A 248 -0.07 -3.58 -8.40
N TRP A 249 -1.04 -3.01 -7.69
CA TRP A 249 -2.33 -3.64 -7.43
C TRP A 249 -3.18 -3.86 -8.67
N ARG A 250 -3.35 -2.82 -9.50
CA ARG A 250 -4.19 -2.89 -10.70
C ARG A 250 -3.39 -3.34 -11.91
N ASN A 251 -2.28 -2.67 -12.19
CA ASN A 251 -1.61 -2.83 -13.49
C ASN A 251 -0.82 -4.14 -13.57
N ALA A 252 -0.05 -4.51 -12.53
CA ALA A 252 0.69 -5.77 -12.56
C ALA A 252 -0.18 -6.98 -12.18
N TYR A 253 -0.76 -7.00 -10.97
CA TYR A 253 -1.45 -8.19 -10.46
C TYR A 253 -2.73 -8.54 -11.25
N GLN A 254 -3.63 -7.59 -11.49
CA GLN A 254 -4.80 -7.82 -12.35
C GLN A 254 -4.44 -7.82 -13.85
N GLY A 255 -3.28 -7.28 -14.23
CA GLY A 255 -2.71 -7.46 -15.57
C GLY A 255 -2.05 -8.82 -15.78
N GLY A 256 -1.87 -9.64 -14.75
CA GLY A 256 -1.27 -10.98 -14.86
C GLY A 256 0.20 -10.99 -15.26
N ALA A 257 0.97 -9.94 -14.99
CA ALA A 257 2.42 -9.87 -15.19
C ALA A 257 3.16 -9.74 -13.85
N VAL A 258 4.36 -10.30 -13.76
CA VAL A 258 5.18 -10.18 -12.53
C VAL A 258 5.63 -8.73 -12.35
N PRO A 259 5.30 -8.07 -11.23
CA PRO A 259 5.70 -6.69 -10.98
C PRO A 259 7.19 -6.61 -10.66
N VAL A 260 7.92 -5.82 -11.46
CA VAL A 260 9.26 -5.34 -11.12
C VAL A 260 9.09 -3.96 -10.49
N VAL A 261 9.31 -3.85 -9.18
CA VAL A 261 8.89 -2.70 -8.37
C VAL A 261 10.05 -1.74 -8.06
N MET A 262 9.72 -0.45 -8.03
CA MET A 262 10.57 0.61 -7.47
C MET A 262 9.66 1.65 -6.82
N GLY A 263 9.87 1.94 -5.54
CA GLY A 263 9.07 2.89 -4.78
C GLY A 263 9.66 3.05 -3.37
N PRO A 264 8.93 2.73 -2.29
CA PRO A 264 9.54 2.57 -0.97
C PRO A 264 10.60 1.43 -0.91
N PRO A 265 11.33 1.31 0.21
CA PRO A 265 12.16 0.15 0.53
C PRO A 265 11.42 -1.20 0.41
N LEU A 266 12.19 -2.27 0.20
CA LEU A 266 11.72 -3.65 0.09
C LEU A 266 10.72 -4.04 1.20
N SER A 267 11.03 -3.71 2.46
CA SER A 267 10.20 -4.05 3.63
C SER A 267 8.83 -3.36 3.69
N ASN A 268 8.60 -2.32 2.89
CA ASN A 268 7.25 -1.77 2.70
C ASN A 268 6.42 -2.62 1.72
N TYR A 269 7.05 -3.26 0.73
CA TYR A 269 6.40 -4.22 -0.17
C TYR A 269 6.15 -5.55 0.53
N GLU A 270 7.16 -6.13 1.19
CA GLU A 270 7.03 -7.40 1.97
C GLU A 270 5.91 -7.33 3.02
N ALA A 271 5.67 -6.16 3.62
CA ALA A 271 4.64 -5.96 4.62
C ALA A 271 3.22 -5.72 4.07
N VAL A 272 3.02 -5.79 2.75
CA VAL A 272 1.68 -5.75 2.10
C VAL A 272 1.50 -6.80 1.00
N ALA A 273 2.58 -7.41 0.51
CA ALA A 273 2.60 -8.35 -0.60
C ALA A 273 3.41 -9.62 -0.24
N PRO A 274 2.92 -10.83 -0.53
CA PRO A 274 3.59 -12.08 -0.18
C PRO A 274 5.00 -12.20 -0.78
N PRO A 275 5.91 -12.97 -0.14
CA PRO A 275 7.15 -13.40 -0.76
C PRO A 275 6.90 -14.03 -2.14
N ASN A 276 7.82 -13.83 -3.08
CA ASN A 276 7.71 -14.27 -4.47
C ASN A 276 6.47 -13.74 -5.23
N SER A 277 5.84 -12.63 -4.81
CA SER A 277 4.78 -11.97 -5.61
C SER A 277 5.29 -10.79 -6.46
N PHE A 278 6.51 -10.31 -6.21
CA PHE A 278 7.14 -9.18 -6.90
C PHE A 278 8.67 -9.38 -7.01
N ILE A 279 9.34 -8.52 -7.76
CA ILE A 279 10.80 -8.43 -7.89
C ILE A 279 11.20 -6.97 -7.60
N HIS A 280 11.97 -6.68 -6.56
CA HIS A 280 12.36 -5.32 -6.20
C HIS A 280 13.72 -4.96 -6.82
N VAL A 281 13.81 -3.77 -7.42
CA VAL A 281 15.03 -3.35 -8.15
C VAL A 281 16.28 -3.31 -7.29
N ASP A 282 16.15 -3.00 -6.00
CA ASP A 282 17.28 -2.83 -5.08
C ASP A 282 17.71 -4.19 -4.43
N GLU A 283 17.12 -5.33 -4.84
CA GLU A 283 17.62 -6.70 -4.53
C GLU A 283 18.84 -7.11 -5.37
N PHE A 284 19.16 -6.35 -6.43
CA PHE A 284 20.18 -6.69 -7.42
C PHE A 284 21.41 -5.77 -7.29
N ALA A 285 22.61 -6.36 -7.41
CA ALA A 285 23.87 -5.62 -7.40
C ALA A 285 23.99 -4.59 -8.55
N SER A 286 23.29 -4.81 -9.66
CA SER A 286 23.14 -3.84 -10.74
C SER A 286 21.85 -4.03 -11.53
N VAL A 287 21.43 -3.00 -12.27
CA VAL A 287 20.30 -3.06 -13.21
C VAL A 287 20.56 -4.07 -14.35
N LYS A 288 21.83 -4.35 -14.68
CA LYS A 288 22.22 -5.38 -15.64
C LYS A 288 21.97 -6.79 -15.11
N ASP A 289 22.21 -7.01 -13.82
CA ASP A 289 21.95 -8.30 -13.17
C ASP A 289 20.44 -8.55 -13.00
N LEU A 290 19.66 -7.49 -12.71
CA LEU A 290 18.20 -7.52 -12.82
C LEU A 290 17.77 -7.92 -14.25
N GLY A 291 18.28 -7.26 -15.30
CA GLY A 291 17.96 -7.60 -16.69
C GLY A 291 18.24 -9.07 -17.02
N LYS A 292 19.43 -9.56 -16.63
CA LYS A 292 19.80 -10.98 -16.78
C LYS A 292 18.85 -11.92 -16.04
N HIS A 293 18.48 -11.59 -14.81
CA HIS A 293 17.51 -12.38 -14.02
C HIS A 293 16.14 -12.43 -14.70
N LEU A 294 15.62 -11.29 -15.18
CA LEU A 294 14.32 -11.25 -15.88
C LEU A 294 14.33 -12.14 -17.13
N GLN A 295 15.41 -12.10 -17.92
CA GLN A 295 15.54 -12.98 -19.08
C GLN A 295 15.55 -14.47 -18.68
N GLN A 296 16.42 -14.86 -17.75
CA GLN A 296 16.52 -16.25 -17.28
C GLN A 296 15.22 -16.76 -16.64
N LEU A 297 14.45 -15.87 -16.00
CA LEU A 297 13.17 -16.21 -15.38
C LEU A 297 12.05 -16.37 -16.42
N ALA A 298 12.05 -15.62 -17.53
CA ALA A 298 11.10 -15.83 -18.63
C ALA A 298 11.37 -17.13 -19.41
N GLU A 299 12.63 -17.59 -19.44
CA GLU A 299 13.02 -18.86 -20.06
C GLU A 299 12.58 -20.07 -19.20
N ASP A 300 12.59 -19.96 -17.86
CA ASP A 300 12.09 -20.98 -16.94
C ASP A 300 10.59 -20.80 -16.61
N LYS A 301 9.74 -21.45 -17.41
CA LYS A 301 8.27 -21.46 -17.21
C LYS A 301 7.82 -21.90 -15.82
N LYS A 302 8.55 -22.79 -15.13
CA LYS A 302 8.16 -23.27 -13.79
C LYS A 302 8.44 -22.17 -12.77
N ARG A 303 9.67 -21.66 -12.72
CA ARG A 303 10.04 -20.55 -11.82
C ARG A 303 9.22 -19.30 -12.08
N TYR A 304 8.86 -18.99 -13.33
CA TYR A 304 7.95 -17.89 -13.63
C TYR A 304 6.54 -18.13 -13.08
N SER A 305 6.01 -19.35 -13.20
CA SER A 305 4.69 -19.71 -12.67
C SER A 305 4.65 -19.69 -11.14
N ASP A 306 5.77 -20.01 -10.48
CA ASP A 306 5.89 -19.95 -9.02
C ASP A 306 5.58 -18.53 -8.47
N TYR A 307 5.83 -17.45 -9.23
CA TYR A 307 5.49 -16.06 -8.86
C TYR A 307 3.99 -15.74 -8.81
N PHE A 308 3.11 -16.67 -9.22
CA PHE A 308 1.65 -16.51 -9.17
C PHE A 308 0.99 -17.42 -8.13
N THR A 309 1.75 -18.27 -7.43
CA THR A 309 1.22 -19.20 -6.41
C THR A 309 0.40 -18.50 -5.32
N TRP A 310 0.75 -17.27 -4.95
CA TRP A 310 -0.01 -16.46 -3.99
C TRP A 310 -1.47 -16.22 -4.41
N LYS A 311 -1.82 -16.26 -5.71
CA LYS A 311 -3.20 -16.15 -6.19
C LYS A 311 -4.11 -17.31 -5.74
N GLN A 312 -3.56 -18.41 -5.24
CA GLN A 312 -4.33 -19.54 -4.67
C GLN A 312 -4.90 -19.25 -3.26
N HIS A 313 -4.47 -18.15 -2.63
CA HIS A 313 -4.82 -17.78 -1.27
C HIS A 313 -5.36 -16.36 -1.14
N TRP A 314 -5.18 -15.52 -2.16
CA TRP A 314 -5.43 -14.08 -2.08
C TRP A 314 -6.04 -13.52 -3.36
N LYS A 315 -7.12 -12.74 -3.22
CA LYS A 315 -7.71 -11.92 -4.28
C LYS A 315 -7.38 -10.43 -4.07
N VAL A 316 -7.03 -9.73 -5.15
CA VAL A 316 -6.69 -8.30 -5.10
C VAL A 316 -7.97 -7.45 -5.04
N LYS A 317 -8.14 -6.73 -3.94
CA LYS A 317 -9.14 -5.66 -3.85
C LYS A 317 -8.50 -4.31 -4.19
N LEU A 318 -9.21 -3.48 -4.95
CA LEU A 318 -8.81 -2.10 -5.26
C LEU A 318 -9.76 -1.11 -4.59
N TYR A 319 -9.19 -0.07 -3.98
CA TYR A 319 -9.98 1.06 -3.47
C TYR A 319 -10.10 2.11 -4.56
N THR A 320 -11.13 2.03 -5.41
CA THR A 320 -11.36 2.97 -6.53
C THR A 320 -12.51 3.94 -6.30
N ASP A 321 -13.45 3.63 -5.39
CA ASP A 321 -14.57 4.51 -5.04
C ASP A 321 -14.21 5.39 -3.84
N TRP A 322 -14.38 6.72 -3.97
CA TRP A 322 -14.14 7.64 -2.87
C TRP A 322 -15.11 7.45 -1.71
N ARG A 323 -16.31 6.93 -1.95
CA ARG A 323 -17.31 6.70 -0.91
C ARG A 323 -16.85 5.61 0.07
N GLU A 324 -16.32 4.50 -0.43
CA GLU A 324 -15.72 3.44 0.42
C GLU A 324 -14.59 4.00 1.29
N ARG A 325 -13.69 4.77 0.67
CA ARG A 325 -12.53 5.41 1.31
C ARG A 325 -12.92 6.36 2.43
N LEU A 326 -14.08 7.02 2.31
CA LEU A 326 -14.62 7.93 3.31
C LEU A 326 -15.42 7.17 4.38
N CYS A 327 -16.27 6.20 4.03
CA CYS A 327 -17.00 5.38 4.99
C CYS A 327 -16.07 4.63 5.96
N LYS A 328 -14.84 4.26 5.52
CA LYS A 328 -13.78 3.72 6.40
C LYS A 328 -13.50 4.57 7.65
N ILE A 329 -13.76 5.88 7.63
CA ILE A 329 -13.60 6.78 8.79
C ILE A 329 -14.38 6.24 10.01
N CYS A 330 -15.61 5.76 9.81
CA CYS A 330 -16.48 5.29 10.90
C CYS A 330 -15.95 4.04 11.62
N LEU A 331 -15.15 3.21 10.94
CA LEU A 331 -14.54 1.99 11.50
C LEU A 331 -13.40 2.28 12.49
N GLN A 332 -12.87 3.52 12.50
CA GLN A 332 -11.73 3.94 13.32
C GLN A 332 -12.02 5.20 14.15
N TYR A 333 -13.10 5.95 13.86
CA TYR A 333 -13.45 7.20 14.55
C TYR A 333 -13.43 7.11 16.09
N ASN A 334 -13.91 6.00 16.67
CA ASN A 334 -13.95 5.81 18.12
C ASN A 334 -12.59 5.42 18.75
N SER A 335 -11.63 4.88 17.99
CA SER A 335 -10.29 4.55 18.51
C SER A 335 -9.29 5.71 18.36
N LEU A 336 -9.60 6.71 17.53
CA LEU A 336 -8.76 7.88 17.32
C LEU A 336 -8.83 8.88 18.49
N PRO A 337 -7.69 9.38 19.01
CA PRO A 337 -7.66 10.29 20.17
C PRO A 337 -8.55 11.52 20.00
N GLN A 338 -9.33 11.86 21.04
CA GLN A 338 -10.27 12.99 20.99
C GLN A 338 -9.57 14.34 20.86
N HIS A 339 -8.41 14.51 21.53
CA HIS A 339 -7.61 15.73 21.53
C HIS A 339 -6.29 15.49 20.78
N LYS A 340 -6.37 15.43 19.45
CA LYS A 340 -5.20 15.40 18.55
C LYS A 340 -5.28 16.58 17.58
N VAL A 341 -4.13 17.19 17.30
CA VAL A 341 -3.98 18.18 16.22
C VAL A 341 -2.57 18.03 15.61
N TYR A 342 -2.47 18.21 14.31
CA TYR A 342 -1.20 18.22 13.59
C TYR A 342 -0.61 19.64 13.64
N SER A 343 0.28 19.87 14.60
CA SER A 343 1.04 21.11 14.72
C SER A 343 1.98 21.32 13.53
N ASP A 344 2.66 20.27 13.08
CA ASP A 344 3.37 20.24 11.79
C ASP A 344 2.86 19.08 10.91
N LEU A 345 1.99 19.42 9.96
CA LEU A 345 1.51 18.50 8.94
C LEU A 345 2.55 18.24 7.84
N GLU A 346 3.47 19.17 7.59
CA GLU A 346 4.49 19.03 6.55
C GLU A 346 5.55 18.00 6.97
N ALA A 347 6.06 18.10 8.20
CA ALA A 347 6.96 17.12 8.80
C ALA A 347 6.32 15.73 8.84
N TRP A 348 5.06 15.62 9.32
CA TRP A 348 4.37 14.33 9.33
C TRP A 348 4.23 13.74 7.92
N VAL A 349 3.80 14.51 6.92
CA VAL A 349 3.65 14.03 5.53
C VAL A 349 5.00 13.58 4.95
N ASN A 350 6.08 14.33 5.18
CA ASN A 350 7.43 13.99 4.75
C ASN A 350 7.99 12.75 5.47
N GLY A 351 7.55 12.48 6.69
CA GLY A 351 8.08 11.39 7.53
C GLY A 351 9.40 11.76 8.22
N THR A 352 9.56 13.03 8.57
CA THR A 352 10.71 13.64 9.26
C THR A 352 10.35 13.97 10.70
#